data_AF-A0A661WJ34-F1
#
_entry.id   AF-A0A661WJ34-F1
#
_cell.length_a   1.000
_cell.length_b   1.000
_cell.length_c   1.000
_cell.angle_alpha   90.00
_cell.angle_beta   90.00
_cell.angle_gamma   90.00
#
_symmetry.space_group_name_H-M   'P 1'
#
loop_
_entity.id
_entity.type
_entity.pdbx_description
1 polymer ?
#
loop_
_entity_poly.entity_id
_entity_poly.type
_entity_poly.pdbx_seq_one_letter_code
_entity_poly.pdbx_strand_id
1 'polypeptide(L)' 'MSLIEESGLYYPNKFGLIIIKALEDVMGRNGLNAILNLAGLTKYIDGYPPDNLEKGFD' A
#
# COMPACT_ATOMS: atom_id res chain seq x y z
N MET A 1 -7.20 -7.20 13.42
CA MET A 1 -8.07 -6.02 13.31
C MET A 1 -7.17 -4.83 13.04
N SER A 2 -7.30 -4.21 11.87
CA SER A 2 -6.70 -2.89 11.64
C SER A 2 -7.30 -1.89 12.63
N LEU A 3 -6.52 -0.90 13.05
CA LEU A 3 -7.00 0.18 13.95
C LEU A 3 -8.01 1.11 13.25
N ILE A 4 -8.17 0.98 11.94
CA ILE A 4 -9.00 1.80 11.07
C ILE A 4 -9.86 0.87 10.21
N GLU A 5 -11.16 1.12 10.18
CA GLU A 5 -12.13 0.44 9.32
C GLU A 5 -11.88 0.78 7.84
N GLU A 6 -12.12 -0.17 6.94
CA GLU A 6 -12.06 0.11 5.50
C GLU A 6 -13.12 1.17 5.15
N SER A 7 -12.76 2.14 4.32
CA SER A 7 -13.64 3.24 3.97
C SER A 7 -14.82 2.80 3.09
N GLY A 8 -14.68 1.67 2.39
CA GLY A 8 -15.63 1.20 1.39
C GLY A 8 -15.57 2.01 0.09
N LEU A 9 -14.60 2.93 -0.03
CA LEU A 9 -14.35 3.73 -1.23
C LEU A 9 -12.98 3.37 -1.80
N TYR A 10 -12.96 2.86 -3.03
CA TYR A 10 -11.76 2.32 -3.64
C TYR A 10 -11.15 3.25 -4.69
N TYR A 11 -9.85 3.51 -4.54
CA TYR A 11 -8.99 4.08 -5.58
C TYR A 11 -8.56 3.01 -6.60
N PRO A 12 -8.17 3.43 -7.83
CA PRO A 12 -7.53 2.53 -8.79
C PRO A 12 -6.23 1.92 -8.24
N ASN A 13 -5.97 0.65 -8.51
CA ASN A 13 -4.79 -0.06 -8.03
C ASN A 13 -3.48 0.66 -8.41
N LYS A 14 -3.40 1.18 -9.65
CA LYS A 14 -2.26 1.98 -10.13
C LYS A 14 -1.94 3.18 -9.24
N PHE A 15 -2.94 3.81 -8.60
CA PHE A 15 -2.70 4.90 -7.66
C PHE A 15 -1.95 4.42 -6.41
N GLY A 16 -2.44 3.37 -5.76
CA GLY A 16 -1.77 2.75 -4.61
C GLY A 16 -0.37 2.23 -4.95
N LEU A 17 -0.21 1.63 -6.14
CA LEU A 17 1.08 1.15 -6.64
C LEU A 17 2.11 2.28 -6.78
N ILE A 18 1.72 3.43 -7.35
CA ILE A 18 2.60 4.59 -7.51
C ILE A 18 3.05 5.12 -6.13
N ILE A 19 2.12 5.21 -5.17
CA ILE A 19 2.44 5.66 -3.80
C ILE A 19 3.46 4.73 -3.15
N ILE A 20 3.19 3.43 -3.15
CA ILE A 20 4.08 2.45 -2.50
C ILE A 20 5.46 2.46 -3.13
N LYS A 21 5.54 2.52 -4.47
CA LYS A 21 6.82 2.62 -5.19
C LYS A 21 7.57 3.92 -4.89
N ALA A 22 6.88 5.05 -4.81
CA ALA A 22 7.51 6.33 -4.45
C ALA A 22 8.07 6.30 -3.02
N LEU A 23 7.37 5.67 -2.08
CA LEU A 23 7.86 5.46 -0.71
C LEU A 23 9.07 4.52 -0.69
N GLU A 24 9.04 3.42 -1.46
CA GLU A 24 10.20 2.52 -1.60
C GLU A 24 11.42 3.23 -2.17
N ASP A 25 11.24 4.09 -3.18
CA ASP A 25 12.32 4.84 -3.82
C ASP A 25 12.99 5.84 -2.86
N VAL A 26 12.19 6.55 -2.06
CA VAL A 26 12.71 7.55 -1.10
C VAL A 26 13.35 6.90 0.12
N MET A 27 12.76 5.83 0.66
CA MET A 27 13.15 5.27 1.96
C MET A 27 13.96 3.96 1.85
N GLY A 28 13.99 3.33 0.67
CA GLY A 28 14.46 1.97 0.48
C GLY A 28 13.49 0.92 1.01
N ARG A 29 13.67 -0.33 0.55
CA ARG A 29 12.81 -1.47 0.88
C ARG A 29 12.71 -1.76 2.38
N ASN A 30 13.81 -1.67 3.12
CA ASN A 30 13.81 -1.91 4.57
C ASN A 30 13.02 -0.84 5.32
N GLY A 31 13.14 0.42 4.91
CA GLY A 31 12.38 1.53 5.49
C GLY A 31 10.90 1.38 5.23
N LEU A 32 10.51 1.08 3.98
CA LEU A 32 9.12 0.84 3.62
C LEU A 32 8.52 -0.31 4.44
N ASN A 33 9.25 -1.44 4.54
CA ASN A 33 8.81 -2.58 5.34
C ASN A 33 8.60 -2.21 6.81
N ALA A 34 9.49 -1.40 7.40
CA ALA A 34 9.34 -0.97 8.79
C ALA A 34 8.05 -0.15 9.01
N ILE A 35 7.75 0.81 8.12
CA ILE A 35 6.53 1.63 8.23
C ILE A 35 5.27 0.80 7.97
N LEU A 36 5.27 -0.08 6.97
CA LEU A 36 4.13 -0.96 6.70
C LEU A 36 3.84 -1.90 7.88
N ASN A 37 4.87 -2.42 8.54
CA ASN A 37 4.71 -3.20 9.77
C ASN A 37 4.12 -2.35 10.90
N LEU A 38 4.65 -1.13 11.12
CA LEU A 38 4.16 -0.23 12.15
C LEU A 38 2.69 0.17 11.93
N ALA A 39 2.29 0.37 10.68
CA ALA A 39 0.92 0.73 10.29
C ALA A 39 -0.04 -0.47 10.24
N GLY A 40 0.43 -1.71 10.45
CA GLY A 40 -0.39 -2.91 10.32
C GLY A 40 -0.79 -3.23 8.87
N LEU A 41 -0.06 -2.70 7.89
CA LEU A 41 -0.30 -2.84 6.45
C LEU A 41 0.63 -3.87 5.80
N THR A 42 0.90 -4.98 6.50
CA THR A 42 1.86 -6.01 6.05
C THR A 42 1.46 -6.67 4.73
N LYS A 43 0.19 -6.61 4.32
CA LYS A 43 -0.31 -7.07 3.01
C LYS A 43 0.45 -6.45 1.82
N TYR A 44 0.98 -5.24 1.99
CA TYR A 44 1.70 -4.52 0.95
C TYR A 44 3.23 -4.74 0.95
N ILE A 45 3.78 -5.58 1.84
CA ILE A 45 5.24 -5.87 1.87
C ILE A 45 5.65 -6.69 0.65
N ASP A 46 4.91 -7.76 0.36
CA ASP A 46 5.16 -8.65 -0.79
C ASP A 46 3.99 -8.66 -1.80
N GLY A 47 2.89 -7.97 -1.48
CA GLY A 47 1.67 -7.90 -2.30
C GLY A 47 1.38 -6.48 -2.78
N TYR A 48 2.18 -5.98 -3.72
CA TYR A 48 1.93 -4.64 -4.28
C TYR A 48 0.60 -4.62 -5.04
N PRO A 49 -0.11 -3.48 -5.07
CA PRO A 49 -1.31 -3.35 -5.89
C PRO A 49 -1.02 -3.66 -7.36
N PRO A 50 -1.92 -4.34 -8.09
CA PRO A 50 -1.75 -4.62 -9.50
C PRO A 50 -1.54 -3.35 -10.33
N ASP A 51 -0.76 -3.43 -11.41
CA ASP A 51 -0.59 -2.30 -12.32
C ASP A 51 -1.76 -2.18 -13.31
N ASN A 52 -2.95 -1.89 -12.78
CA ASN A 52 -4.17 -1.71 -13.57
C ASN A 52 -5.04 -0.56 -13.00
N LEU A 53 -6.11 -0.21 -13.71
CA LEU A 53 -7.04 0.85 -13.33
C LEU A 53 -8.27 0.35 -12.56
N GLU A 54 -8.29 -0.93 -12.16
CA GLU A 54 -9.39 -1.50 -11.38
C GLU A 54 -9.42 -0.88 -9.98
N LYS A 55 -10.61 -0.66 -9.45
CA LYS A 55 -10.80 -0.06 -8.11
C LYS A 55 -10.66 -1.15 -7.04
N GLY A 56 -9.45 -1.30 -6.49
CA GLY A 56 -9.15 -2.31 -5.48
C GLY A 56 -8.28 -1.82 -4.32
N PHE A 57 -7.98 -0.52 -4.27
CA PHE A 57 -7.14 0.07 -3.22
C PHE A 57 -7.99 0.93 -2.28
N ASP A 58 -8.16 0.48 -1.03
CA ASP A 58 -8.81 1.21 0.08
C ASP A 58 -7.73 1.78 1.02
#